data_AF-A0A965W4C4-F1
#
_entry.id   AF-A0A965W4C4-F1
#
_cell.length_a   1.000
_cell.length_b   1.000
_cell.length_c   1.000
_cell.angle_alpha   90.00
_cell.angle_beta   90.00
_cell.angle_gamma   90.00
#
_symmetry.space_group_name_H-M   'P 1'
#
loop_
_entity.id
_entity.type
_entity.pdbx_description
1 polymer ?
#
loop_
_entity_poly.entity_id
_entity_poly.type
_entity_poly.pdbx_seq_one_letter_code
_entity_poly.pdbx_strand_id
1 'polypeptide(L)'
;MNEVKRPYQMCTKTVMDTTDPEITFDENGVSNHYHDFMRLAPSQLYQGKASDEKLSQIVEQIKSAGKNSDYDCICGISGGVDSSYVAYLSKQLGLRVLTVHFDNGWNSELAVKNIENIVKRLDFDYQTWVVDWEEFRDLQIAFLKASVANAEIPTDHAFLAAIYHLCIKYNIKFILSGSNFATEGILPKSWGYNAKDITHIKAIHKQFGKIPFKTYPLLGFKKEFYYTYVKGIKMVRLLNYVPYVKADAMKVIEKELDWKYYG
;
A
#
# COMPACT_ATOMS: atom_id res chain seq x y z
N MET A 1 16.28 -24.91 5.58
CA MET A 1 15.03 -25.51 5.09
C MET A 1 15.40 -26.47 3.98
N ASN A 2 14.99 -27.74 4.07
CA ASN A 2 15.17 -28.68 2.97
C ASN A 2 14.28 -28.22 1.82
N GLU A 3 14.85 -27.92 0.65
CA GLU A 3 14.08 -27.70 -0.57
C GLU A 3 13.25 -28.97 -0.83
N VAL A 4 11.94 -28.85 -0.72
CA VAL A 4 11.03 -29.90 -1.18
C VAL A 4 11.17 -29.91 -2.70
N LYS A 5 11.96 -30.84 -3.24
CA LYS A 5 12.06 -31.09 -4.68
C LYS A 5 10.71 -31.61 -5.17
N ARG A 6 9.82 -30.70 -5.53
CA ARG A 6 8.60 -31.02 -6.27
C ARG A 6 8.80 -30.72 -7.76
N PRO A 7 8.17 -31.48 -8.67
CA PRO A 7 8.16 -31.14 -10.09
C PRO A 7 7.65 -29.73 -10.31
N TYR A 8 8.26 -29.01 -11.26
CA TYR A 8 7.77 -27.68 -11.64
C TYR A 8 6.37 -27.77 -12.24
N GLN A 9 5.46 -26.93 -11.77
CA GLN A 9 4.12 -26.79 -12.31
C GLN A 9 3.67 -25.34 -12.18
N MET A 10 3.03 -24.82 -13.24
CA MET A 10 2.42 -23.50 -13.28
C MET A 10 0.90 -23.63 -13.42
N CYS A 11 0.17 -22.75 -12.75
CA CYS A 11 -1.27 -22.68 -12.80
C CYS A 11 -1.75 -22.45 -14.24
N THR A 12 -2.82 -23.14 -14.66
CA THR A 12 -3.39 -22.96 -16.01
C THR A 12 -4.21 -21.67 -16.16
N LYS A 13 -4.47 -20.94 -15.06
CA LYS A 13 -5.27 -19.69 -15.04
C LYS A 13 -4.47 -18.45 -14.64
N THR A 14 -3.31 -18.63 -14.02
CA THR A 14 -2.50 -17.54 -13.47
C THR A 14 -1.02 -17.84 -13.68
N VAL A 15 -0.14 -16.87 -13.44
CA VAL A 15 1.33 -17.07 -13.50
C VAL A 15 1.91 -17.72 -12.23
N MET A 16 1.05 -18.17 -11.31
CA MET A 16 1.48 -18.75 -10.03
C MET A 16 2.03 -20.16 -10.24
N ASP A 17 3.14 -20.48 -9.60
CA ASP A 17 3.86 -21.73 -9.79
C ASP A 17 4.39 -22.34 -8.50
N THR A 18 5.12 -23.44 -8.64
CA THR A 18 5.75 -24.19 -7.56
C THR A 18 6.89 -23.48 -6.82
N THR A 19 7.16 -22.19 -7.05
CA THR A 19 8.02 -21.38 -6.18
C THR A 19 7.31 -20.94 -4.90
N ASP A 20 5.98 -20.88 -4.88
CA ASP A 20 5.21 -20.66 -3.64
C ASP A 20 5.06 -21.97 -2.86
N PRO A 21 5.73 -22.15 -1.70
CA PRO A 21 5.69 -23.41 -0.96
C PRO A 21 4.29 -23.88 -0.54
N GLU A 22 3.29 -22.99 -0.51
CA GLU A 22 1.91 -23.28 -0.11
C GLU A 22 0.99 -23.62 -1.28
N ILE A 23 1.46 -23.52 -2.54
CA ILE A 23 0.62 -23.76 -3.72
C ILE A 23 0.26 -25.24 -3.86
N THR A 24 -1.00 -25.50 -4.21
CA THR A 24 -1.57 -26.80 -4.57
C THR A 24 -2.38 -26.65 -5.86
N PHE A 25 -2.53 -27.73 -6.61
CA PHE A 25 -3.25 -27.74 -7.90
C PHE A 25 -4.37 -28.78 -7.89
N ASP A 26 -5.48 -28.47 -8.56
CA ASP A 26 -6.53 -29.44 -8.86
C ASP A 26 -6.19 -30.31 -10.08
N GLU A 27 -7.11 -31.22 -10.43
CA GLU A 27 -6.97 -32.13 -11.57
C GLU A 27 -6.83 -31.42 -12.94
N ASN A 28 -7.27 -30.16 -13.04
CA ASN A 28 -7.15 -29.33 -14.24
C ASN A 28 -5.91 -28.41 -14.19
N GLY A 29 -5.05 -28.59 -13.19
CA GLY A 29 -3.85 -27.78 -12.99
C GLY A 29 -4.14 -26.34 -12.52
N VAL A 30 -5.31 -26.07 -11.95
CA VAL A 30 -5.67 -24.75 -11.40
C VAL A 30 -5.23 -24.65 -9.94
N SER A 31 -4.56 -23.55 -9.58
CA SER A 31 -4.03 -23.36 -8.22
C SER A 31 -5.09 -22.99 -7.17
N ASN A 32 -4.82 -23.31 -5.91
CA ASN A 32 -5.65 -22.88 -4.77
C ASN A 32 -5.80 -21.36 -4.67
N HIS A 33 -4.79 -20.57 -5.05
CA HIS A 33 -4.88 -19.09 -5.06
C HIS A 33 -5.96 -18.57 -6.01
N TYR A 34 -6.10 -19.19 -7.18
CA TYR A 34 -7.17 -18.86 -8.12
C TYR A 34 -8.54 -19.20 -7.51
N HIS A 35 -8.68 -20.39 -6.93
CA HIS A 35 -9.93 -20.81 -6.29
C HIS A 35 -10.31 -19.93 -5.10
N ASP A 36 -9.35 -19.57 -4.26
CA ASP A 36 -9.54 -18.68 -3.13
C ASP A 36 -9.96 -17.28 -3.59
N PHE A 37 -9.33 -16.75 -4.65
CA PHE A 37 -9.74 -15.49 -5.25
C PHE A 37 -11.18 -15.56 -5.77
N MET A 38 -11.52 -16.58 -6.56
CA MET A 38 -12.87 -16.73 -7.12
C MET A 38 -13.94 -16.89 -6.03
N ARG A 39 -13.60 -17.54 -4.91
CA ARG A 39 -14.50 -17.68 -3.75
C ARG A 39 -14.74 -16.35 -3.04
N LEU A 40 -13.71 -15.54 -2.88
CA LEU A 40 -13.77 -14.29 -2.09
C LEU A 40 -14.19 -13.07 -2.92
N ALA A 41 -13.83 -13.04 -4.21
CA ALA A 41 -14.07 -11.93 -5.13
C ALA A 41 -15.51 -11.39 -5.09
N PRO A 42 -16.58 -12.21 -5.08
CA PRO A 42 -17.95 -11.69 -5.03
C PRO A 42 -18.25 -10.83 -3.80
N SER A 43 -17.56 -11.07 -2.68
CA SER A 43 -17.74 -10.33 -1.42
C SER A 43 -16.74 -9.19 -1.22
N GLN A 44 -15.58 -9.24 -1.90
CA GLN A 44 -14.47 -8.31 -1.71
C GLN A 44 -14.36 -7.25 -2.81
N LEU A 45 -14.85 -7.56 -4.02
CA LEU A 45 -14.89 -6.64 -5.15
C LEU A 45 -16.17 -5.80 -5.12
N TYR A 46 -16.23 -4.87 -6.07
CA TYR A 46 -17.37 -4.01 -6.30
C TYR A 46 -18.66 -4.80 -6.60
N GLN A 47 -19.71 -4.51 -5.83
CA GLN A 47 -21.01 -5.18 -5.83
C GLN A 47 -22.14 -4.24 -6.32
N GLY A 48 -21.82 -3.31 -7.22
CA GLY A 48 -22.79 -2.35 -7.73
C GLY A 48 -23.32 -1.43 -6.63
N LYS A 49 -24.64 -1.24 -6.60
CA LYS A 49 -25.33 -0.32 -5.69
C LYS A 49 -24.96 -0.51 -4.21
N ALA A 50 -24.74 -1.74 -3.76
CA ALA A 50 -24.34 -2.01 -2.37
C ALA A 50 -22.96 -1.40 -2.04
N SER A 51 -22.01 -1.46 -2.98
CA SER A 51 -20.71 -0.81 -2.85
C SER A 51 -20.84 0.71 -2.91
N ASP A 52 -21.70 1.24 -3.78
CA ASP A 52 -21.95 2.69 -3.89
C ASP A 52 -22.53 3.28 -2.59
N GLU A 53 -23.52 2.60 -2.00
CA GLU A 53 -24.11 2.97 -0.72
C GLU A 53 -23.07 2.92 0.39
N LYS A 54 -22.22 1.88 0.40
CA LYS A 54 -21.15 1.74 1.39
C LYS A 54 -20.08 2.82 1.25
N LEU A 55 -19.70 3.14 0.01
CA LEU A 55 -18.76 4.22 -0.29
C LEU A 55 -19.31 5.56 0.20
N SER A 56 -20.57 5.84 -0.07
CA SER A 56 -21.24 7.07 0.38
C SER A 56 -21.20 7.21 1.89
N GLN A 57 -21.52 6.14 2.64
CA GLN A 57 -21.42 6.11 4.10
C GLN A 57 -19.98 6.34 4.60
N ILE A 58 -18.99 5.75 3.94
CA ILE A 58 -17.57 5.93 4.29
C ILE A 58 -17.14 7.39 4.07
N VAL A 59 -17.53 7.99 2.94
CA VAL A 59 -17.24 9.39 2.62
C VAL A 59 -17.88 10.34 3.63
N GLU A 60 -19.12 10.08 4.02
CA GLU A 60 -19.79 10.85 5.08
C GLU A 60 -19.06 10.75 6.42
N GLN A 61 -18.60 9.54 6.79
CA GLN A 61 -17.81 9.35 8.00
C GLN A 61 -16.47 10.09 7.95
N ILE A 62 -15.79 10.07 6.80
CA ILE A 62 -14.53 10.79 6.57
C ILE A 62 -14.76 12.30 6.75
N LYS A 63 -15.74 12.88 6.05
CA LYS A 63 -16.07 14.32 6.13
C LYS A 63 -16.51 14.73 7.53
N SER A 64 -17.32 13.91 8.20
CA SER A 64 -17.78 14.16 9.56
C SER A 64 -16.62 14.18 10.56
N ALA A 65 -15.67 13.26 10.42
CA ALA A 65 -14.48 13.22 11.27
C ALA A 65 -13.49 14.38 11.00
N GLY A 66 -13.43 14.87 9.76
CA GLY A 66 -12.63 16.02 9.34
C GLY A 66 -13.28 17.38 9.60
N LYS A 67 -14.49 17.41 10.17
CA LYS A 67 -15.21 18.66 10.43
C LYS A 67 -14.36 19.59 11.30
N ASN A 68 -14.19 20.83 10.85
CA ASN A 68 -13.35 21.87 11.46
C ASN A 68 -11.82 21.60 11.44
N SER A 69 -11.35 20.61 10.70
CA SER A 69 -9.93 20.44 10.32
C SER A 69 -9.70 20.92 8.89
N ASP A 70 -8.45 21.16 8.49
CA ASP A 70 -8.11 21.49 7.10
C ASP A 70 -8.31 20.31 6.15
N TYR A 71 -8.13 19.08 6.66
CA TYR A 71 -8.18 17.84 5.90
C TYR A 71 -9.18 16.85 6.49
N ASP A 72 -9.82 16.07 5.60
CA ASP A 72 -10.67 14.95 5.98
C ASP A 72 -9.89 13.63 6.07
N CYS A 73 -8.87 13.46 5.22
CA CYS A 73 -8.08 12.23 5.12
C CYS A 73 -6.65 12.48 4.60
N ILE A 74 -5.78 11.48 4.81
CA ILE A 74 -4.46 11.37 4.17
C ILE A 74 -4.56 10.38 3.02
N CYS A 75 -3.91 10.70 1.89
CA CYS A 75 -3.69 9.76 0.79
C CYS A 75 -2.19 9.62 0.53
N GLY A 76 -1.66 8.41 0.66
CA GLY A 76 -0.29 8.13 0.24
C GLY A 76 -0.19 8.08 -1.29
N ILE A 77 0.76 8.80 -1.88
CA ILE A 77 0.99 8.82 -3.33
C ILE A 77 2.43 8.39 -3.67
N SER A 78 2.56 7.46 -4.61
CA SER A 78 3.84 6.94 -5.12
C SER A 78 4.08 7.30 -6.59
N GLY A 79 3.12 7.97 -7.23
CA GLY A 79 3.10 8.16 -8.68
C GLY A 79 2.71 6.90 -9.46
N GLY A 80 2.48 5.75 -8.81
CA GLY A 80 1.96 4.53 -9.43
C GLY A 80 0.45 4.57 -9.70
N VAL A 81 -0.08 3.59 -10.44
CA VAL A 81 -1.48 3.56 -10.93
C VAL A 81 -2.49 3.65 -9.78
N ASP A 82 -2.41 2.73 -8.81
CA ASP A 82 -3.44 2.59 -7.78
C ASP A 82 -3.56 3.84 -6.90
N SER A 83 -2.43 4.36 -6.41
CA SER A 83 -2.41 5.56 -5.56
C SER A 83 -2.83 6.83 -6.30
N SER A 84 -2.44 6.97 -7.58
CA SER A 84 -2.86 8.10 -8.42
C SER A 84 -4.36 8.08 -8.66
N TYR A 85 -4.94 6.90 -8.90
CA TYR A 85 -6.38 6.75 -9.11
C TYR A 85 -7.16 6.98 -7.81
N VAL A 86 -6.65 6.53 -6.65
CA VAL A 86 -7.25 6.87 -5.35
C VAL A 86 -7.26 8.39 -5.12
N ALA A 87 -6.16 9.09 -5.44
CA ALA A 87 -6.12 10.55 -5.33
C ALA A 87 -7.19 11.21 -6.23
N TYR A 88 -7.29 10.78 -7.49
CA TYR A 88 -8.32 11.23 -8.42
C TYR A 88 -9.73 11.02 -7.88
N LEU A 89 -10.07 9.80 -7.44
CA LEU A 89 -11.38 9.47 -6.87
C LEU A 89 -11.67 10.32 -5.64
N SER A 90 -10.68 10.56 -4.79
CA SER A 90 -10.86 11.39 -3.59
C SER A 90 -11.26 12.83 -3.95
N LYS A 91 -10.72 13.40 -5.03
CA LYS A 91 -11.14 14.70 -5.55
C LYS A 91 -12.59 14.66 -6.06
N GLN A 92 -12.95 13.61 -6.81
CA GLN A 92 -14.32 13.44 -7.33
C GLN A 92 -15.36 13.28 -6.20
N LEU A 93 -14.97 12.66 -5.08
CA LEU A 93 -15.79 12.51 -3.89
C LEU A 93 -15.87 13.81 -3.04
N GLY A 94 -15.16 14.86 -3.45
CA GLY A 94 -15.12 16.15 -2.77
C GLY A 94 -14.49 16.07 -1.38
N LEU A 95 -13.46 15.23 -1.22
CA LEU A 95 -12.68 15.13 0.01
C LEU A 95 -11.55 16.16 0.01
N ARG A 96 -11.26 16.74 1.19
CA ARG A 96 -10.07 17.55 1.42
C ARG A 96 -8.95 16.61 1.85
N VAL A 97 -7.95 16.46 0.99
CA VAL A 97 -6.92 15.42 1.13
C VAL A 97 -5.56 16.07 1.37
N LEU A 98 -4.87 15.61 2.42
CA LEU A 98 -3.43 15.81 2.52
C LEU A 98 -2.75 14.66 1.77
N THR A 99 -2.14 14.96 0.63
CA THR A 99 -1.36 13.96 -0.09
C THR A 99 0.03 13.84 0.50
N VAL A 100 0.51 12.60 0.67
CA VAL A 100 1.79 12.32 1.31
C VAL A 100 2.60 11.38 0.44
N HIS A 101 3.86 11.75 0.21
CA HIS A 101 4.85 10.86 -0.38
C HIS A 101 5.93 10.51 0.65
N PHE A 102 6.42 9.27 0.62
CA PHE A 102 7.57 8.85 1.41
C PHE A 102 8.75 8.65 0.46
N ASP A 103 9.74 9.50 0.60
CA ASP A 103 10.95 9.48 -0.22
C ASP A 103 12.04 8.70 0.51
N ASN A 104 12.37 7.54 -0.06
CA ASN A 104 13.42 6.64 0.42
C ASN A 104 14.71 6.72 -0.43
N GLY A 105 14.80 7.67 -1.36
CA GLY A 105 15.93 7.87 -2.26
C GLY A 105 15.89 7.04 -3.55
N TRP A 106 14.86 6.22 -3.78
CA TRP A 106 14.75 5.35 -4.98
C TRP A 106 13.76 5.84 -6.04
N ASN A 107 13.23 7.05 -5.90
CA ASN A 107 12.23 7.58 -6.82
C ASN A 107 12.79 7.72 -8.26
N SER A 108 12.04 7.23 -9.25
CA SER A 108 12.34 7.53 -10.65
C SER A 108 11.87 8.95 -11.01
N GLU A 109 12.57 9.61 -11.94
CA GLU A 109 12.17 10.94 -12.43
C GLU A 109 10.71 10.96 -12.92
N LEU A 110 10.26 9.86 -13.52
CA LEU A 110 8.91 9.73 -14.04
C LEU A 110 7.87 9.58 -12.91
N ALA A 111 8.19 8.85 -11.84
CA ALA A 111 7.32 8.75 -10.66
C ALA A 111 7.20 10.11 -9.95
N VAL A 112 8.31 10.84 -9.80
CA VAL A 112 8.30 12.22 -9.26
C VAL A 112 7.43 13.14 -10.12
N LYS A 113 7.59 13.08 -11.45
CA LYS A 113 6.78 13.89 -12.36
C LYS A 113 5.29 13.55 -12.30
N ASN A 114 4.95 12.26 -12.18
CA ASN A 114 3.56 11.85 -11.97
C ASN A 114 3.01 12.40 -10.66
N ILE A 115 3.77 12.34 -9.56
CA ILE A 115 3.37 12.92 -8.27
C ILE A 115 3.10 14.42 -8.41
N GLU A 116 4.02 15.18 -9.03
CA GLU A 116 3.82 16.61 -9.26
C GLU A 116 2.56 16.90 -10.07
N ASN A 117 2.34 16.13 -11.13
CA ASN A 117 1.19 16.28 -12.02
C ASN A 117 -0.13 16.01 -11.26
N ILE A 118 -0.19 14.94 -10.46
CA ILE A 118 -1.36 14.61 -9.62
C ILE A 118 -1.66 15.75 -8.65
N VAL A 119 -0.65 16.22 -7.91
CA VAL A 119 -0.80 17.29 -6.91
C VAL A 119 -1.30 18.58 -7.55
N LYS A 120 -0.67 19.01 -8.67
CA LYS A 120 -1.02 20.24 -9.39
C LYS A 120 -2.41 20.17 -10.01
N ARG A 121 -2.77 19.06 -10.66
CA ARG A 121 -4.06 18.89 -11.36
C ARG A 121 -5.24 18.76 -10.40
N LEU A 122 -5.02 18.09 -9.27
CA LEU A 122 -6.05 17.91 -8.25
C LEU A 122 -6.13 19.04 -7.25
N ASP A 123 -5.17 19.97 -7.25
CA ASP A 123 -5.09 21.08 -6.29
C ASP A 123 -5.18 20.55 -4.85
N PHE A 124 -4.27 19.64 -4.52
CA PHE A 124 -4.14 19.06 -3.20
C PHE A 124 -2.88 19.56 -2.51
N ASP A 125 -2.96 19.70 -1.19
CA ASP A 125 -1.76 19.90 -0.40
C ASP A 125 -0.90 18.65 -0.44
N TYR A 126 0.41 18.87 -0.47
CA TYR A 126 1.41 17.83 -0.65
C TYR A 126 2.50 17.93 0.40
N GLN A 127 2.81 16.81 1.03
CA GLN A 127 3.93 16.70 1.95
C GLN A 127 4.80 15.49 1.60
N THR A 128 6.11 15.72 1.54
CA THR A 128 7.10 14.63 1.46
C THR A 128 7.66 14.33 2.84
N TRP A 129 7.72 13.05 3.20
CA TRP A 129 8.58 12.56 4.27
C TRP A 129 9.86 12.02 3.66
N VAL A 130 10.96 12.76 3.79
CA VAL A 130 12.28 12.31 3.32
C VAL A 130 12.98 11.59 4.46
N VAL A 131 13.29 10.31 4.28
CA VAL A 131 14.05 9.54 5.26
C VAL A 131 15.54 9.87 5.15
N ASP A 132 16.29 9.73 6.26
CA ASP A 132 17.74 9.80 6.19
C ASP A 132 18.28 8.67 5.29
N TRP A 133 18.95 9.05 4.21
CA TRP A 133 19.44 8.13 3.20
C TRP A 133 20.46 7.14 3.73
N GLU A 134 21.33 7.55 4.64
CA GLU A 134 22.38 6.69 5.18
C GLU A 134 21.78 5.61 6.08
N GLU A 135 20.81 5.98 6.93
CA GLU A 135 20.06 5.04 7.76
C GLU A 135 19.22 4.07 6.90
N PHE A 136 18.49 4.59 5.91
CA PHE A 136 17.64 3.77 5.04
C PHE A 136 18.47 2.80 4.19
N ARG A 137 19.55 3.28 3.56
CA ARG A 137 20.43 2.47 2.72
C ARG A 137 21.08 1.36 3.53
N ASP A 138 21.57 1.64 4.73
CA ASP A 138 22.17 0.63 5.61
C ASP A 138 21.16 -0.47 5.97
N LEU A 139 19.93 -0.09 6.30
CA LEU A 139 18.86 -1.04 6.59
C LEU A 139 18.45 -1.86 5.36
N GLN A 140 18.30 -1.23 4.19
CA GLN A 140 17.97 -1.94 2.95
C GLN A 140 19.05 -2.97 2.60
N ILE A 141 20.33 -2.60 2.72
CA ILE A 141 21.45 -3.53 2.50
C ILE A 141 21.42 -4.67 3.53
N ALA A 142 21.06 -4.40 4.79
CA ALA A 142 20.91 -5.43 5.81
C ALA A 142 19.83 -6.46 5.44
N PHE A 143 18.69 -6.01 4.91
CA PHE A 143 17.61 -6.89 4.42
C PHE A 143 18.03 -7.72 3.21
N LEU A 144 18.73 -7.12 2.25
CA LEU A 144 19.27 -7.84 1.09
C LEU A 144 20.27 -8.93 1.53
N LYS A 145 21.18 -8.62 2.47
CA LYS A 145 22.12 -9.59 3.04
C LYS A 145 21.45 -10.71 3.83
N ALA A 146 20.36 -10.38 4.53
CA ALA A 146 19.58 -11.38 5.24
C ALA A 146 18.86 -12.36 4.30
N SER A 147 18.68 -11.99 3.02
CA SER A 147 18.04 -12.84 2.00
C SER A 147 16.65 -13.33 2.43
N VAL A 148 15.90 -12.47 3.10
CA VAL A 148 14.50 -12.72 3.46
C VAL A 148 13.59 -12.50 2.26
N ALA A 149 12.41 -13.14 2.26
CA ALA A 149 11.48 -13.13 1.12
C ALA A 149 11.02 -11.72 0.69
N ASN A 150 10.90 -10.79 1.64
CA ASN A 150 10.52 -9.40 1.37
C ASN A 150 11.64 -8.43 1.75
N ALA A 151 12.36 -7.95 0.74
CA ALA A 151 13.42 -6.95 0.91
C ALA A 151 12.89 -5.53 1.12
N GLU A 152 11.61 -5.25 0.81
CA GLU A 152 10.99 -3.91 0.87
C GLU A 152 10.36 -3.57 2.23
N ILE A 153 10.48 -4.45 3.23
CA ILE A 153 10.05 -4.17 4.60
C ILE A 153 10.59 -2.82 5.13
N PRO A 154 11.85 -2.40 4.87
CA PRO A 154 12.33 -1.09 5.26
C PRO A 154 11.50 0.07 4.68
N THR A 155 11.03 -0.03 3.44
CA THR A 155 10.16 0.99 2.84
C THR A 155 8.77 0.93 3.46
N ASP A 156 8.14 -0.25 3.48
CA ASP A 156 6.76 -0.44 3.95
C ASP A 156 6.58 -0.03 5.42
N HIS A 157 7.54 -0.37 6.27
CA HIS A 157 7.52 -0.01 7.69
C HIS A 157 7.61 1.50 7.88
N ALA A 158 8.57 2.13 7.20
CA ALA A 158 8.82 3.55 7.36
C ALA A 158 7.69 4.40 6.81
N PHE A 159 7.15 4.02 5.65
CA PHE A 159 5.97 4.65 5.08
C PHE A 159 4.78 4.60 6.04
N LEU A 160 4.46 3.42 6.60
CA LEU A 160 3.36 3.28 7.54
C LEU A 160 3.59 4.11 8.81
N ALA A 161 4.82 4.09 9.35
CA ALA A 161 5.18 4.87 10.53
C ALA A 161 5.05 6.39 10.28
N ALA A 162 5.49 6.87 9.11
CA ALA A 162 5.39 8.26 8.69
C ALA A 162 3.91 8.69 8.53
N ILE A 163 3.09 7.90 7.85
CA ILE A 163 1.67 8.20 7.66
C ILE A 163 0.94 8.30 9.01
N TYR A 164 1.18 7.36 9.94
CA TYR A 164 0.59 7.46 11.28
C TYR A 164 1.06 8.71 12.03
N HIS A 165 2.34 9.09 11.92
CA HIS A 165 2.84 10.32 12.53
C HIS A 165 2.10 11.54 11.99
N LEU A 166 1.89 11.62 10.67
CA LEU A 166 1.18 12.72 10.03
C LEU A 166 -0.31 12.74 10.39
N CYS A 167 -0.96 11.58 10.49
CA CYS A 167 -2.33 11.49 11.00
C CYS A 167 -2.45 12.11 12.40
N ILE A 168 -1.49 11.86 13.29
CA ILE A 168 -1.49 12.48 14.63
C ILE A 168 -1.21 13.98 14.55
N LYS A 169 -0.22 14.39 13.76
CA LYS A 169 0.18 15.80 13.61
C LYS A 169 -0.97 16.68 13.12
N TYR A 170 -1.72 16.21 12.13
CA TYR A 170 -2.83 16.94 11.51
C TYR A 170 -4.21 16.55 12.06
N ASN A 171 -4.26 15.71 13.11
CA ASN A 171 -5.50 15.18 13.71
C ASN A 171 -6.44 14.53 12.68
N ILE A 172 -5.88 13.77 11.74
CA ILE A 172 -6.59 13.07 10.66
C ILE A 172 -6.84 11.62 11.07
N LYS A 173 -8.09 11.15 10.91
CA LYS A 173 -8.50 9.79 11.31
C LYS A 173 -8.55 8.79 10.17
N PHE A 174 -8.48 9.23 8.91
CA PHE A 174 -8.65 8.34 7.76
C PHE A 174 -7.44 8.37 6.84
N ILE A 175 -6.97 7.17 6.46
CA ILE A 175 -5.91 6.94 5.48
C ILE A 175 -6.53 6.24 4.28
N LEU A 176 -6.41 6.82 3.09
CA LEU A 176 -6.82 6.20 1.84
C LEU A 176 -5.65 5.41 1.26
N SER A 177 -5.88 4.12 0.97
CA SER A 177 -4.89 3.20 0.45
C SER A 177 -5.25 2.74 -0.96
N GLY A 178 -4.22 2.61 -1.82
CA GLY A 178 -4.32 1.96 -3.13
C GLY A 178 -4.41 0.43 -3.06
N SER A 179 -4.19 -0.17 -1.89
CA SER A 179 -4.30 -1.63 -1.76
C SER A 179 -5.72 -2.10 -2.05
N ASN A 180 -5.85 -3.16 -2.84
CA ASN A 180 -7.14 -3.61 -3.34
C ASN A 180 -7.17 -5.12 -3.67
N PHE A 181 -8.35 -5.70 -3.58
CA PHE A 181 -8.50 -7.15 -3.81
C PHE A 181 -8.32 -7.53 -5.28
N ALA A 182 -8.66 -6.63 -6.22
CA ALA A 182 -8.64 -6.93 -7.66
C ALA A 182 -7.24 -7.25 -8.19
N THR A 183 -6.20 -6.60 -7.67
CA THR A 183 -4.82 -6.82 -8.11
C THR A 183 -3.97 -7.64 -7.14
N GLU A 184 -4.34 -7.70 -5.85
CA GLU A 184 -3.52 -8.34 -4.81
C GLU A 184 -4.12 -9.64 -4.26
N GLY A 185 -5.36 -9.98 -4.63
CA GLY A 185 -6.12 -11.07 -3.99
C GLY A 185 -5.58 -12.49 -4.21
N ILE A 186 -4.60 -12.67 -5.10
CA ILE A 186 -3.93 -13.95 -5.38
C ILE A 186 -2.50 -14.03 -4.80
N LEU A 187 -2.01 -12.99 -4.12
CA LEU A 187 -0.63 -12.95 -3.64
C LEU A 187 -0.40 -13.97 -2.51
N PRO A 188 0.63 -14.84 -2.60
CA PRO A 188 0.94 -15.80 -1.56
C PRO A 188 1.36 -15.11 -0.27
N LYS A 189 0.86 -15.62 0.86
CA LYS A 189 1.29 -15.16 2.19
C LYS A 189 2.76 -15.49 2.45
N SER A 190 3.23 -16.61 1.92
CA SER A 190 4.61 -17.12 2.04
C SER A 190 5.66 -16.18 1.45
N TRP A 191 5.30 -15.33 0.48
CA TRP A 191 6.20 -14.37 -0.16
C TRP A 191 6.32 -13.05 0.59
N GLY A 192 5.47 -12.83 1.60
CA GLY A 192 5.49 -11.64 2.43
C GLY A 192 5.95 -11.92 3.86
N TYR A 193 6.23 -10.85 4.59
CA TYR A 193 6.30 -10.87 6.04
C TYR A 193 5.67 -9.60 6.58
N ASN A 194 5.28 -9.62 7.86
CA ASN A 194 4.65 -8.45 8.48
C ASN A 194 5.65 -7.29 8.58
N ALA A 195 5.48 -6.27 7.73
CA ALA A 195 6.31 -5.08 7.75
C ALA A 195 6.24 -4.31 9.09
N LYS A 196 5.23 -4.55 9.93
CA LYS A 196 5.07 -3.89 11.24
C LYS A 196 5.88 -4.56 12.36
N ASP A 197 6.53 -5.69 12.08
CA ASP A 197 7.36 -6.37 13.07
C ASP A 197 8.69 -5.63 13.28
N ILE A 198 8.69 -4.74 14.27
CA ILE A 198 9.89 -4.01 14.69
C ILE A 198 10.98 -4.93 15.25
N THR A 199 10.62 -6.11 15.78
CA THR A 199 11.60 -7.08 16.29
C THR A 199 12.37 -7.68 15.13
N HIS A 200 11.68 -8.05 14.05
CA HIS A 200 12.29 -8.53 12.81
C HIS A 200 13.27 -7.50 12.22
N ILE A 201 12.84 -6.25 12.07
CA ILE A 201 13.68 -5.15 11.57
C ILE A 201 14.93 -4.97 12.44
N LYS A 202 14.76 -4.89 13.76
CA LYS A 202 15.88 -4.71 14.69
C LYS A 202 16.83 -5.89 14.72
N ALA A 203 16.32 -7.12 14.58
CA ALA A 203 17.13 -8.33 14.56
C ALA A 203 18.03 -8.37 13.31
N ILE A 204 17.45 -8.14 12.12
CA ILE A 204 18.21 -8.07 10.86
C ILE A 204 19.23 -6.94 10.91
N HIS A 205 18.82 -5.75 11.33
CA HIS A 205 19.71 -4.61 11.43
C HIS A 205 20.84 -4.85 12.44
N LYS A 206 20.58 -5.49 13.59
CA LYS A 206 21.62 -5.86 14.55
C LYS A 206 22.65 -6.83 13.95
N GLN A 207 22.22 -7.72 13.06
CA GLN A 207 23.09 -8.73 12.47
C GLN A 207 23.92 -8.17 11.30
N PHE A 208 23.33 -7.32 10.46
CA PHE A 208 23.94 -6.91 9.19
C PHE A 208 24.12 -5.40 8.99
N GLY A 209 23.43 -4.59 9.79
CA GLY A 209 23.52 -3.13 9.78
C GLY A 209 24.78 -2.63 10.46
N LYS A 210 25.16 -1.39 10.12
CA LYS A 210 26.40 -0.74 10.55
C LYS A 210 26.15 0.63 11.17
N ILE A 211 25.03 1.28 10.84
CA ILE A 211 24.73 2.65 11.26
C ILE A 211 23.56 2.62 12.25
N PRO A 212 23.63 3.30 13.41
CA PRO A 212 22.51 3.31 14.34
C PRO A 212 21.31 4.08 13.78
N PHE A 213 20.09 3.57 14.04
CA PHE A 213 18.87 4.32 13.80
C PHE A 213 18.83 5.57 14.68
N LYS A 214 18.70 6.75 14.07
CA LYS A 214 18.46 8.01 14.80
C LYS A 214 17.12 8.62 14.41
N THR A 215 16.80 8.60 13.12
CA THR A 215 15.64 9.31 12.55
C THR A 215 14.71 8.40 11.76
N TYR A 216 15.15 7.19 11.38
CA TYR A 216 14.33 6.22 10.69
C TYR A 216 13.03 5.94 11.49
N PRO A 217 11.85 6.13 10.87
CA PRO A 217 10.59 6.10 11.60
C PRO A 217 10.20 4.67 11.95
N LEU A 218 10.17 4.38 13.26
CA LEU A 218 9.79 3.08 13.79
C LEU A 218 8.36 3.07 14.35
N LEU A 219 7.63 2.01 14.00
CA LEU A 219 6.28 1.69 14.48
C LEU A 219 6.25 0.31 15.12
N GLY A 220 6.22 0.26 16.45
CA GLY A 220 6.00 -0.98 17.19
C GLY A 220 4.52 -1.24 17.45
N PHE A 221 4.18 -2.51 17.74
CA PHE A 221 2.81 -2.97 18.03
C PHE A 221 2.04 -2.09 19.03
N LYS A 222 2.67 -1.68 20.14
CA LYS A 222 2.01 -0.82 21.15
C LYS A 222 1.58 0.54 20.58
N LYS A 223 2.41 1.11 19.71
CA LYS A 223 2.17 2.42 19.09
C LYS A 223 1.10 2.32 18.01
N GLU A 224 1.16 1.26 17.20
CA GLU A 224 0.10 0.93 16.23
C GLU A 224 -1.26 0.71 16.92
N PHE A 225 -1.28 -0.06 18.01
CA PHE A 225 -2.49 -0.31 18.80
C PHE A 225 -3.07 1.00 19.33
N TYR A 226 -2.23 1.86 19.91
CA TYR A 226 -2.66 3.19 20.36
C TYR A 226 -3.25 4.03 19.21
N TYR A 227 -2.59 4.06 18.06
CA TYR A 227 -3.06 4.81 16.89
C TYR A 227 -4.38 4.29 16.31
N THR A 228 -4.54 2.97 16.26
CA THR A 228 -5.72 2.36 15.64
C THR A 228 -6.92 2.39 16.59
N TYR A 229 -6.74 1.99 17.85
CA TYR A 229 -7.84 1.80 18.79
C TYR A 229 -8.11 3.02 19.67
N VAL A 230 -7.08 3.74 20.11
CA VAL A 230 -7.25 4.90 21.00
C VAL A 230 -7.43 6.19 20.19
N LYS A 231 -6.64 6.38 19.12
CA LYS A 231 -6.79 7.54 18.23
C LYS A 231 -7.83 7.33 17.14
N GLY A 232 -8.28 6.08 16.94
CA GLY A 232 -9.35 5.76 16.00
C GLY A 232 -8.96 5.95 14.54
N ILE A 233 -7.67 5.81 14.21
CA ILE A 233 -7.16 5.96 12.85
C ILE A 233 -7.52 4.71 12.04
N LYS A 234 -8.14 4.90 10.87
CA LYS A 234 -8.67 3.83 10.01
C LYS A 234 -8.09 3.94 8.61
N MET A 235 -7.69 2.79 8.07
CA MET A 235 -7.28 2.65 6.67
C MET A 235 -8.47 2.20 5.82
N VAL A 236 -8.68 2.87 4.69
CA VAL A 236 -9.77 2.60 3.75
C VAL A 236 -9.17 2.18 2.40
N ARG A 237 -9.54 0.99 1.94
CA ARG A 237 -9.20 0.47 0.60
C ARG A 237 -10.23 0.95 -0.40
N LEU A 238 -10.08 2.19 -0.85
CA LEU A 238 -11.10 2.90 -1.65
C LEU A 238 -11.47 2.14 -2.93
N LEU A 239 -10.48 1.50 -3.56
CA LEU A 239 -10.63 0.80 -4.83
C LEU A 239 -11.54 -0.44 -4.75
N ASN A 240 -11.77 -1.00 -3.57
CA ASN A 240 -12.70 -2.12 -3.40
C ASN A 240 -14.18 -1.68 -3.51
N TYR A 241 -14.47 -0.38 -3.46
CA TYR A 241 -15.83 0.17 -3.48
C TYR A 241 -16.21 0.82 -4.81
N VAL A 242 -15.35 0.74 -5.83
CA VAL A 242 -15.58 1.25 -7.18
C VAL A 242 -15.32 0.14 -8.20
N PRO A 243 -15.86 0.21 -9.43
CA PRO A 243 -15.60 -0.78 -10.48
C PRO A 243 -14.16 -0.67 -11.01
N TYR A 244 -13.19 -1.06 -10.17
CA TYR A 244 -11.77 -0.86 -10.44
C TYR A 244 -11.24 -1.90 -11.44
N VAL A 245 -10.82 -1.40 -12.61
CA VAL A 245 -10.04 -2.14 -13.60
C VAL A 245 -8.78 -1.33 -13.87
N LYS A 246 -7.60 -1.91 -13.58
CA LYS A 246 -6.31 -1.20 -13.66
C LYS A 246 -6.08 -0.50 -15.01
N ALA A 247 -6.41 -1.18 -16.11
CA ALA A 247 -6.26 -0.64 -17.46
C ALA A 247 -7.17 0.58 -17.72
N ASP A 248 -8.39 0.60 -17.17
CA ASP A 248 -9.30 1.72 -17.34
C ASP A 248 -8.93 2.88 -16.40
N ALA A 249 -8.47 2.57 -15.19
CA ALA A 249 -7.91 3.55 -14.27
C ALA A 249 -6.70 4.28 -14.88
N MET A 250 -5.80 3.56 -15.56
CA MET A 250 -4.68 4.15 -16.30
C MET A 250 -5.15 5.17 -17.34
N LYS A 251 -6.12 4.81 -18.19
CA LYS A 251 -6.66 5.74 -19.20
C LYS A 251 -7.23 7.02 -18.57
N VAL A 252 -7.89 6.89 -17.42
CA VAL A 252 -8.44 8.04 -16.69
C VAL A 252 -7.32 8.93 -16.17
N ILE A 253 -6.33 8.40 -15.47
CA ILE A 253 -5.26 9.22 -14.89
C ILE A 253 -4.32 9.80 -15.96
N GLU A 254 -4.10 9.11 -17.08
CA GLU A 254 -3.37 9.66 -18.22
C GLU A 254 -4.08 10.91 -18.77
N LYS A 255 -5.41 10.81 -18.96
CA LYS A 255 -6.22 11.89 -19.50
C LYS A 255 -6.40 13.06 -18.52
N GLU A 256 -6.78 12.77 -17.28
CA GLU A 256 -7.19 13.78 -16.31
C GLU A 256 -6.00 14.37 -15.54
N LEU A 257 -4.93 13.59 -15.35
CA LEU A 257 -3.78 13.97 -14.52
C LEU A 257 -2.48 14.16 -15.31
N ASP A 258 -2.43 13.95 -16.63
CA ASP A 258 -1.16 13.91 -17.39
C ASP A 258 -0.18 12.88 -16.80
N TRP A 259 -0.73 11.77 -16.32
CA TRP A 259 0.05 10.65 -15.79
C TRP A 259 0.73 9.87 -16.91
N LYS A 260 1.90 9.27 -16.64
CA LYS A 260 2.63 8.43 -17.60
C LYS A 260 3.05 7.09 -17.00
N TYR A 261 2.87 6.02 -17.77
CA TYR A 261 3.34 4.69 -17.41
C TYR A 261 4.87 4.61 -17.35
N TYR A 262 5.42 4.00 -16.29
CA TYR A 262 6.86 3.93 -16.07
C TYR A 262 7.42 2.54 -15.80
N GLY A 263 6.60 1.48 -15.89
CA GLY A 263 7.04 0.11 -15.63
C GLY A 263 5.95 -0.78 -15.09
#